data_AF-A0A946YJ89-F1
#
_entry.id   AF-A0A946YJ89-F1
#
_cell.length_a   1.000
_cell.length_b   1.000
_cell.length_c   1.000
_cell.angle_alpha   90.00
_cell.angle_beta   90.00
_cell.angle_gamma   90.00
#
_symmetry.space_group_name_H-M   'P 1'
#
loop_
_entity.id
_entity.type
_entity.pdbx_description
1 polymer ?
#
loop_
_entity_poly.entity_id
_entity_poly.type
_entity_poly.pdbx_seq_one_letter_code
_entity_poly.pdbx_strand_id
1 'polypeptide(L)'
;MSQLKIRNIDFLFEDDVAFQWNPGHPGCGNMVNSTSFIAPAFERYFILAMRDAKKLIKDPALLAEAELFCRQEGQHSKQHFAHVALLIRKYPGLEETRKQVWRSYENLLASKDLKFHMAYMANLELLFAPLANYMVRNLEVLFGGSDQRIASFILW
;
A
#
# COMPACT_ATOMS: atom_id res chain seq x y z
N MET A 1 -25.00 2.07 0.91
CA MET A 1 -24.09 0.91 0.80
C MET A 1 -23.04 1.26 -0.22
N SER A 2 -21.77 1.09 0.16
CA SER A 2 -20.60 1.27 -0.71
C SER A 2 -20.70 0.48 -2.03
N GLN A 3 -20.38 1.11 -3.17
CA GLN A 3 -20.30 0.46 -4.50
C GLN A 3 -18.91 -0.14 -4.80
N LEU A 4 -18.16 -0.45 -3.75
CA LEU A 4 -16.75 -0.79 -3.83
C LEU A 4 -16.55 -2.16 -4.49
N LYS A 5 -15.91 -2.13 -5.67
CA LYS A 5 -15.60 -3.32 -6.46
C LYS A 5 -14.15 -3.73 -6.22
N ILE A 6 -13.96 -4.97 -5.75
CA ILE A 6 -12.63 -5.57 -5.66
C ILE A 6 -12.15 -5.86 -7.09
N ARG A 7 -11.08 -5.18 -7.52
CA ARG A 7 -10.41 -5.44 -8.80
C ARG A 7 -9.27 -6.42 -8.54
N ASN A 8 -9.20 -7.50 -9.31
CA ASN A 8 -8.10 -8.44 -9.27
C ASN A 8 -7.23 -8.22 -10.50
N ILE A 9 -6.18 -7.41 -10.35
CA ILE A 9 -5.17 -7.17 -11.36
C ILE A 9 -3.88 -7.80 -10.85
N ASP A 10 -3.24 -8.62 -11.69
CA ASP A 10 -1.97 -9.24 -11.36
C ASP A 10 -0.85 -8.51 -12.12
N PHE A 11 -0.11 -7.66 -11.41
CA PHE A 11 1.05 -7.00 -11.99
C PHE A 11 2.25 -7.95 -11.93
N LEU A 12 2.90 -8.12 -13.07
CA LEU A 12 4.10 -8.93 -13.20
C LEU A 12 5.31 -8.02 -13.35
N PHE A 13 6.28 -8.21 -12.46
CA PHE A 13 7.51 -7.42 -12.40
C PHE A 13 8.71 -8.31 -12.71
N GLU A 14 9.00 -8.37 -14.00
CA GLU A 14 10.14 -9.09 -14.56
C GLU A 14 11.47 -8.43 -14.19
N ASP A 15 12.57 -9.18 -14.28
CA ASP A 15 13.89 -8.73 -13.86
C ASP A 15 14.51 -7.67 -14.78
N ASP A 16 13.87 -7.30 -15.89
CA ASP A 16 14.29 -6.20 -16.77
C ASP A 16 13.86 -4.81 -16.25
N VAL A 17 12.91 -4.72 -15.32
CA VAL A 17 12.52 -3.47 -14.68
C VAL A 17 13.72 -2.87 -13.93
N ALA A 18 14.12 -1.64 -14.26
CA ALA A 18 15.20 -0.97 -13.54
C ALA A 18 14.79 -0.59 -12.11
N PHE A 19 15.73 -0.57 -11.16
CA PHE A 19 15.44 -0.02 -9.82
C PHE A 19 15.05 1.45 -9.90
N GLN A 20 15.76 2.21 -10.74
CA GLN A 20 15.33 3.54 -11.15
C GLN A 20 14.43 3.42 -12.38
N TRP A 21 13.19 2.99 -12.15
CA TRP A 21 12.19 2.80 -13.20
C TRP A 21 11.61 4.12 -13.74
N ASN A 22 11.86 5.25 -13.07
CA ASN A 22 11.45 6.59 -13.50
C ASN A 22 12.67 7.52 -13.62
N PRO A 23 13.51 7.35 -14.66
CA PRO A 23 14.76 8.09 -14.80
C PRO A 23 14.55 9.60 -15.03
N GLY A 24 13.43 10.01 -15.61
CA GLY A 24 13.09 11.43 -15.80
C GLY A 24 12.75 12.13 -14.47
N HIS A 25 12.21 11.39 -13.50
CA HIS A 25 11.85 11.91 -12.18
C HIS A 25 12.31 10.95 -11.06
N PRO A 26 13.63 10.88 -10.80
CA PRO A 26 14.21 9.87 -9.90
C PRO A 26 13.72 9.99 -8.45
N GLY A 27 13.38 11.20 -8.01
CA GLY A 27 12.75 11.42 -6.70
C GLY A 27 11.35 10.81 -6.60
N CYS A 28 10.55 10.90 -7.66
CA CYS A 28 9.24 10.26 -7.74
C CYS A 28 9.39 8.74 -7.73
N GLY A 29 10.30 8.19 -8.54
CA GLY A 29 10.60 6.76 -8.57
C GLY A 29 11.01 6.21 -7.19
N ASN A 30 11.92 6.91 -6.49
CA ASN A 30 12.36 6.52 -5.15
C ASN A 30 11.26 6.63 -4.09
N MET A 31 10.37 7.62 -4.22
CA MET A 31 9.21 7.74 -3.34
C MET A 31 8.28 6.54 -3.50
N VAL A 32 7.97 6.12 -4.73
CA VAL A 32 7.15 4.93 -4.98
C VAL A 32 7.84 3.64 -4.51
N ASN A 33 9.16 3.51 -4.72
CA ASN A 33 9.92 2.38 -4.19
C ASN A 33 9.77 2.33 -2.66
N SER A 34 9.96 3.45 -1.99
CA SER A 34 9.84 3.57 -0.53
C SER A 34 8.42 3.26 -0.04
N THR A 35 7.39 3.80 -0.69
CA THR A 35 5.98 3.49 -0.39
C THR A 35 5.71 2.00 -0.54
N SER A 36 6.33 1.32 -1.51
CA SER A 36 6.16 -0.13 -1.69
C SER A 36 6.70 -0.97 -0.54
N PHE A 37 7.72 -0.49 0.19
CA PHE A 37 8.16 -1.15 1.43
C PHE A 37 7.22 -0.87 2.61
N ILE A 38 6.60 0.32 2.64
CA ILE A 38 5.75 0.78 3.74
C ILE A 38 4.34 0.21 3.67
N ALA A 39 3.73 0.17 2.48
CA ALA A 39 2.35 -0.24 2.27
C ALA A 39 2.02 -1.64 2.83
N PRO A 40 2.77 -2.71 2.50
CA PRO A 40 2.48 -4.05 3.02
C PRO A 40 2.45 -4.13 4.54
N ALA A 41 3.28 -3.33 5.20
CA ALA A 41 3.36 -3.33 6.65
C ALA A 41 2.15 -2.64 7.29
N PHE A 42 1.72 -1.47 6.79
CA PHE A 42 0.54 -0.81 7.34
C PHE A 42 -0.77 -1.49 6.92
N GLU A 43 -0.87 -2.05 5.71
CA GLU A 43 -2.08 -2.77 5.25
C GLU A 43 -2.33 -4.00 6.14
N ARG A 44 -1.26 -4.74 6.46
CA ARG A 44 -1.30 -5.82 7.45
C ARG A 44 -1.74 -5.31 8.82
N TYR A 45 -1.19 -4.19 9.27
CA TYR A 45 -1.58 -3.54 10.52
C TYR A 45 -3.06 -3.12 10.52
N PHE A 46 -3.58 -2.57 9.41
CA PHE A 46 -4.99 -2.21 9.23
C PHE A 46 -5.90 -3.42 9.38
N ILE A 47 -5.59 -4.53 8.70
CA ILE A 47 -6.36 -5.78 8.79
C ILE A 47 -6.39 -6.30 10.23
N LEU A 48 -5.26 -6.26 10.94
CA LEU A 48 -5.18 -6.73 12.33
C LEU A 48 -5.95 -5.82 13.30
N ALA A 49 -5.85 -4.50 13.15
CA ALA A 49 -6.64 -3.55 13.96
C ALA A 49 -8.14 -3.66 13.65
N MET A 50 -8.52 -3.85 12.37
CA MET A 50 -9.92 -4.08 11.98
C MET A 50 -10.49 -5.37 12.52
N ARG A 51 -9.70 -6.44 12.63
CA ARG A 51 -10.17 -7.68 13.26
C ARG A 51 -10.76 -7.41 14.65
N ASP A 52 -10.14 -6.54 15.44
CA ASP A 52 -10.60 -6.23 16.79
C ASP A 52 -11.72 -5.19 16.78
N ALA A 53 -11.67 -4.19 15.89
CA ALA A 53 -12.76 -3.22 15.72
C ALA A 53 -14.09 -3.85 15.28
N LYS A 54 -14.04 -4.83 14.37
CA LYS A 54 -15.25 -5.52 13.85
C LYS A 54 -16.08 -6.18 14.95
N LYS A 55 -15.48 -6.58 16.07
CA LYS A 55 -16.20 -7.15 17.22
C LYS A 55 -17.15 -6.13 17.88
N LEU A 56 -16.87 -4.84 17.72
CA LEU A 56 -17.63 -3.73 18.28
C LEU A 56 -18.71 -3.20 17.33
N ILE A 57 -18.57 -3.44 16.02
CA ILE A 57 -19.54 -3.00 15.01
C ILE A 57 -20.84 -3.79 15.14
N LYS A 58 -21.97 -3.08 15.31
CA LYS A 58 -23.30 -3.69 15.45
C LYS A 58 -24.16 -3.57 14.20
N ASP A 59 -23.92 -2.55 13.39
CA ASP A 59 -24.58 -2.38 12.10
C ASP A 59 -24.01 -3.41 11.10
N PRO A 60 -24.83 -4.36 10.61
CA PRO A 60 -24.38 -5.34 9.62
C PRO A 60 -23.88 -4.73 8.31
N ALA A 61 -24.42 -3.57 7.91
CA ALA A 61 -23.98 -2.88 6.70
C ALA A 61 -22.55 -2.33 6.88
N LEU A 62 -22.27 -1.69 8.02
CA LEU A 62 -20.94 -1.20 8.35
C LEU A 62 -19.94 -2.36 8.52
N LEU A 63 -20.37 -3.49 9.09
CA LEU A 63 -19.52 -4.67 9.22
C LEU A 63 -19.13 -5.23 7.84
N ALA A 64 -20.08 -5.30 6.90
CA ALA A 64 -19.82 -5.72 5.53
C ALA A 64 -18.84 -4.77 4.81
N GLU A 65 -18.95 -3.46 5.02
CA GLU A 65 -18.00 -2.48 4.47
C GLU A 65 -16.59 -2.65 5.05
N ALA A 66 -16.46 -2.88 6.36
CA ALA A 66 -15.17 -3.16 7.00
C ALA A 66 -14.53 -4.46 6.48
N GLU A 67 -15.34 -5.47 6.15
CA GLU A 67 -14.85 -6.70 5.53
C GLU A 67 -14.37 -6.49 4.10
N LEU A 68 -15.08 -5.69 3.31
CA LEU A 68 -14.67 -5.32 1.96
C LEU A 68 -13.35 -4.54 1.96
N PHE A 69 -13.20 -3.59 2.88
CA PHE A 69 -11.95 -2.87 3.12
C PHE A 69 -10.79 -3.85 3.36
N CYS A 70 -10.89 -4.74 4.37
CA CYS A 70 -9.82 -5.70 4.64
C CYS A 70 -9.47 -6.59 3.43
N ARG A 71 -10.46 -6.92 2.59
CA ARG A 71 -10.22 -7.70 1.37
C ARG A 71 -9.47 -6.91 0.30
N GLN A 72 -9.73 -5.61 0.17
CA GLN A 72 -8.98 -4.75 -0.75
C GLN A 72 -7.53 -4.58 -0.30
N GLU A 73 -7.31 -4.24 0.97
CA GLU A 73 -5.96 -4.10 1.53
C GLU A 73 -5.12 -5.37 1.31
N GLY A 74 -5.74 -6.55 1.48
CA GLY A 74 -5.07 -7.83 1.21
C GLY A 74 -4.67 -8.03 -0.27
N GLN A 75 -5.46 -7.52 -1.22
CA GLN A 75 -5.12 -7.57 -2.65
C GLN A 75 -4.04 -6.56 -3.02
N HIS A 76 -4.14 -5.33 -2.51
CA HIS A 76 -3.14 -4.28 -2.72
C HIS A 76 -1.77 -4.71 -2.20
N SER A 77 -1.74 -5.32 -1.02
CA SER A 77 -0.53 -5.83 -0.38
C SER A 77 0.24 -6.80 -1.26
N LYS A 78 -0.47 -7.74 -1.91
CA LYS A 78 0.14 -8.71 -2.81
C LYS A 78 0.99 -8.03 -3.91
N GLN A 79 0.48 -6.94 -4.48
CA GLN A 79 1.16 -6.25 -5.58
C GLN A 79 2.37 -5.45 -5.07
N HIS A 80 2.27 -4.79 -3.92
CA HIS A 80 3.42 -4.18 -3.26
C HIS A 80 4.51 -5.21 -2.89
N PHE A 81 4.13 -6.41 -2.43
CA PHE A 81 5.11 -7.49 -2.18
C PHE A 81 5.84 -7.91 -3.46
N ALA A 82 5.13 -8.05 -4.58
CA ALA A 82 5.75 -8.41 -5.85
C ALA A 82 6.79 -7.34 -6.27
N HIS A 83 6.46 -6.05 -6.12
CA HIS A 83 7.39 -4.97 -6.41
C HIS A 83 8.59 -4.97 -5.46
N VAL A 84 8.37 -5.10 -4.14
CA VAL A 84 9.46 -5.20 -3.15
C VAL A 84 10.36 -6.40 -3.42
N ALA A 85 9.80 -7.55 -3.80
CA ALA A 85 10.57 -8.73 -4.14
C ALA A 85 11.50 -8.48 -5.34
N LEU A 86 11.03 -7.79 -6.39
CA LEU A 86 11.87 -7.35 -7.50
C LEU A 86 13.02 -6.46 -7.02
N LEU A 87 12.74 -5.45 -6.19
CA LEU A 87 13.76 -4.53 -5.68
C LEU A 87 14.83 -5.25 -4.84
N ILE A 88 14.40 -6.20 -3.99
CA ILE A 88 15.31 -7.00 -3.16
C ILE A 88 16.15 -7.97 -4.00
N ARG A 89 15.59 -8.59 -5.04
CA ARG A 89 16.38 -9.46 -5.95
C ARG A 89 17.57 -8.70 -6.55
N LYS A 90 17.37 -7.42 -6.91
CA LYS A 90 18.41 -6.55 -7.44
C LYS A 90 19.34 -5.99 -6.36
N TYR A 91 18.80 -5.68 -5.19
CA TYR A 91 19.52 -5.10 -4.06
C TYR A 91 19.21 -5.84 -2.76
N PRO A 92 19.90 -6.99 -2.50
CA PRO A 92 19.57 -7.86 -1.36
C PRO A 92 19.62 -7.18 0.02
N GLY A 93 20.42 -6.12 0.17
CA GLY A 93 20.50 -5.34 1.41
C GLY A 93 19.17 -4.67 1.82
N LEU A 94 18.25 -4.47 0.87
CA LEU A 94 16.92 -3.90 1.16
C LEU A 94 16.02 -4.83 1.99
N GLU A 95 16.36 -6.12 2.08
CA GLU A 95 15.62 -7.06 2.93
C GLU A 95 15.64 -6.62 4.40
N GLU A 96 16.74 -6.04 4.87
CA GLU A 96 16.81 -5.51 6.24
C GLU A 96 15.90 -4.28 6.42
N THR A 97 15.81 -3.42 5.41
CA THR A 97 14.85 -2.29 5.42
C THR A 97 13.41 -2.80 5.50
N ARG A 98 13.05 -3.82 4.71
CA ARG A 98 11.74 -4.45 4.76
C ARG A 98 11.42 -4.97 6.17
N LYS A 99 12.36 -5.69 6.80
CA LYS A 99 12.20 -6.21 8.17
C LYS A 99 12.03 -5.09 9.20
N GLN A 100 12.79 -4.01 9.08
CA GLN A 100 12.69 -2.87 10.01
C GLN A 100 11.33 -2.18 9.92
N VAL A 101 10.85 -1.93 8.70
CA VAL A 101 9.52 -1.35 8.47
C VAL A 101 8.44 -2.24 9.07
N TRP A 102 8.50 -3.55 8.84
CA TRP A 102 7.55 -4.52 9.40
C TRP A 102 7.53 -4.49 10.93
N ARG A 103 8.71 -4.58 11.55
CA ARG A 103 8.85 -4.53 13.01
C ARG A 103 8.30 -3.22 13.58
N SER A 104 8.44 -2.11 12.87
CA SER A 104 7.90 -0.82 13.33
C SER A 104 6.38 -0.83 13.47
N TYR A 105 5.65 -1.45 12.53
CA TYR A 105 4.20 -1.58 12.58
C TYR A 105 3.73 -2.65 13.57
N GLU A 106 4.49 -3.73 13.75
CA GLU A 106 4.24 -4.72 14.82
C GLU A 106 4.36 -4.08 16.20
N ASN A 107 5.41 -3.27 16.41
CA ASN A 107 5.60 -2.50 17.65
C ASN A 107 4.50 -1.46 17.84
N LEU A 108 4.06 -0.78 16.78
CA LEU A 108 2.95 0.16 16.84
C LEU A 108 1.66 -0.54 17.27
N LEU A 109 1.34 -1.70 16.67
CA LEU A 109 0.17 -2.51 17.02
C LEU A 109 0.19 -2.96 18.48
N ALA A 110 1.36 -3.40 18.97
CA ALA A 110 1.50 -3.92 20.33
C ALA A 110 1.45 -2.82 21.41
N SER A 111 1.75 -1.57 21.06
CA SER A 111 1.99 -0.49 22.04
C SER A 111 0.83 0.48 22.23
N LYS A 112 -0.25 0.36 21.44
CA LYS A 112 -1.37 1.31 21.44
C LYS A 112 -2.71 0.62 21.63
N ASP A 113 -3.72 1.40 22.00
CA ASP A 113 -5.08 0.89 22.15
C ASP A 113 -5.86 0.98 20.84
N LEU A 114 -7.03 0.32 20.83
CA LEU A 114 -7.88 0.30 19.64
C LEU A 114 -8.31 1.71 19.20
N LYS A 115 -8.54 2.62 20.14
CA LYS A 115 -8.95 4.01 19.82
C LYS A 115 -7.86 4.73 19.04
N PHE A 116 -6.60 4.60 19.46
CA PHE A 116 -5.46 5.11 18.72
C PHE A 116 -5.38 4.49 17.32
N HIS A 117 -5.51 3.16 17.22
CA HIS A 117 -5.45 2.48 15.93
C HIS A 117 -6.51 3.02 14.96
N MET A 118 -7.76 3.17 15.41
CA MET A 118 -8.84 3.70 14.55
C MET A 118 -8.53 5.13 14.07
N ALA A 119 -8.06 6.00 14.96
CA ALA A 119 -7.72 7.37 14.60
C ALA A 119 -6.53 7.43 13.63
N TYR A 120 -5.49 6.64 13.88
CA TYR A 120 -4.31 6.56 13.02
C TYR A 120 -4.67 6.05 11.62
N MET A 121 -5.45 4.98 11.53
CA MET A 121 -5.95 4.42 10.28
C MET A 121 -6.78 5.42 9.50
N ALA A 122 -7.78 6.03 10.14
CA ALA A 122 -8.65 7.01 9.50
C ALA A 122 -7.85 8.19 8.92
N ASN A 123 -6.85 8.68 9.66
CA ASN A 123 -5.99 9.77 9.19
C ASN A 123 -5.15 9.38 7.97
N LEU A 124 -4.60 8.17 7.92
CA LEU A 124 -3.84 7.70 6.75
C LEU A 124 -4.76 7.51 5.53
N GLU A 125 -5.90 6.85 5.71
CA GLU A 125 -6.87 6.61 4.64
C GLU A 125 -7.37 7.90 4.00
N LEU A 126 -7.57 8.95 4.79
CA LEU A 126 -7.96 10.28 4.30
C LEU A 126 -6.92 10.92 3.38
N LEU A 127 -5.65 10.50 3.42
CA LEU A 127 -4.59 11.05 2.57
C LEU A 127 -4.52 10.36 1.20
N PHE A 128 -4.92 9.08 1.10
CA PHE A 128 -4.74 8.32 -0.13
C PHE A 128 -5.60 8.82 -1.28
N ALA A 129 -6.88 9.14 -1.04
CA ALA A 129 -7.76 9.61 -2.11
C ALA A 129 -7.27 10.95 -2.74
N PRO A 130 -6.91 11.99 -1.96
CA PRO A 130 -6.29 13.19 -2.50
C PRO A 130 -4.97 12.93 -3.23
N LEU A 131 -4.10 12.07 -2.67
CA LEU A 131 -2.81 11.73 -3.27
C LEU A 131 -2.96 11.01 -4.61
N ALA A 132 -3.81 9.98 -4.66
CA ALA A 132 -4.13 9.24 -5.88
C ALA A 132 -4.72 10.17 -6.95
N ASN A 133 -5.68 11.03 -6.57
CA ASN A 133 -6.24 12.02 -7.49
C ASN A 133 -5.17 13.00 -8.01
N TYR A 134 -4.25 13.46 -7.15
CA TYR A 134 -3.12 14.28 -7.59
C TYR A 134 -2.23 13.54 -8.58
N MET A 135 -1.86 12.29 -8.30
CA MET A 135 -1.02 11.48 -9.19
C MET A 135 -1.68 11.24 -10.55
N VAL A 136 -2.96 10.86 -10.57
CA VAL A 136 -3.73 10.63 -11.80
C VAL A 136 -3.85 11.91 -12.63
N ARG A 137 -4.12 13.06 -12.00
CA ARG A 137 -4.24 14.35 -12.71
C ARG A 137 -2.91 14.85 -13.28
N ASN A 138 -1.78 14.38 -12.75
CA ASN A 138 -0.44 14.79 -13.16
C ASN A 138 0.34 13.61 -13.76
N LEU A 139 -0.36 12.62 -14.31
CA LEU A 139 0.21 11.35 -14.79
C LEU A 139 1.40 11.55 -15.73
N GLU A 140 1.22 12.36 -16.78
CA GLU A 140 2.26 12.61 -17.79
C GLU A 140 3.48 13.31 -17.18
N VAL A 141 3.25 14.27 -16.28
CA VAL A 141 4.33 15.00 -15.61
C VAL A 141 5.11 14.08 -14.66
N LEU A 142 4.42 13.25 -13.89
CA LEU A 142 5.05 12.41 -12.86
C LEU A 142 5.68 11.14 -13.43
N PHE A 143 5.07 10.54 -14.45
CA PHE A 143 5.39 9.20 -14.95
C PHE A 143 5.64 9.15 -16.47
N GLY A 144 5.70 10.30 -17.15
CA GLY A 144 6.08 10.37 -18.56
C GLY A 144 7.47 9.78 -18.80
N GLY A 145 7.56 8.79 -19.69
CA GLY A 145 8.82 8.10 -20.00
C GLY A 145 9.32 7.14 -18.91
N SER A 146 8.54 6.87 -17.85
CA SER A 146 8.86 5.85 -16.86
C SER A 146 8.46 4.44 -17.34
N ASP A 147 8.91 3.41 -16.63
CA ASP A 147 8.41 2.05 -16.81
C ASP A 147 6.90 2.01 -16.48
N GLN A 148 6.10 1.70 -17.49
CA GLN A 148 4.64 1.73 -17.39
C GLN A 148 4.08 0.63 -16.48
N ARG A 149 4.85 -0.45 -16.21
CA ARG A 149 4.43 -1.52 -15.30
C ARG A 149 4.33 -1.01 -13.87
N ILE A 150 5.34 -0.27 -13.41
CA ILE A 150 5.35 0.31 -12.07
C ILE A 150 4.40 1.50 -11.97
N ALA A 151 4.34 2.36 -13.01
CA ALA A 151 3.40 3.48 -13.05
C ALA A 151 1.94 3.01 -12.97
N SER A 152 1.56 2.02 -13.77
CA SER A 152 0.19 1.47 -13.75
C SER A 152 -0.14 0.81 -12.42
N PHE A 153 0.83 0.14 -11.81
CA PHE A 153 0.69 -0.48 -10.50
C PHE A 153 0.40 0.54 -9.40
N ILE A 154 1.18 1.61 -9.28
CA ILE A 154 0.99 2.58 -8.19
C ILE A 154 -0.28 3.45 -8.35
N LEU A 155 -0.82 3.51 -9.57
CA LEU A 155 -2.05 4.25 -9.89
C LEU A 155 -3.32 3.40 -9.79
N TRP A 156 -3.18 2.08 -9.68
CA TRP A 156 -4.31 1.17 -9.54
C TRP A 156 -4.95 1.28 -8.16
#